data_AF-A0A401Z233-F1
#
_entry.id   AF-A0A401Z233-F1
#
_cell.length_a   1.000
_cell.length_b   1.000
_cell.length_c   1.000
_cell.angle_alpha   90.00
_cell.angle_beta   90.00
_cell.angle_gamma   90.00
#
_symmetry.space_group_name_H-M   'P 1'
#
loop_
_entity.id
_entity.type
_entity.pdbx_description
1 polymer ?
#
loop_
_entity_poly.entity_id
_entity_poly.type
_entity_poly.pdbx_seq_one_letter_code
_entity_poly.pdbx_strand_id
1 'polypeptide(L)'
;MGVLRLAWFELRRFRGPLPRLVPVMLMLVPTLYGALYLWSNWDPYGRLHQVPVAFVNEDRPVDARGQHIDAGGRLTEVIRHDQNFKWKVTDAEAAREGLDDGDYHFVVTVPPDFSATLATTASAEPRQAKLLMTLDDANGFIIGKMAEVAKTQLQQQISATTQSTLVQQLYGETGTLKAQLAGSADGARQLAANAGSVPPEQTRQGAAQLADGLARLDAAVPAPPPAQSAGADARVLGAPVVIEVRNLHPAVLYGRGLAPFFFGIALWVFGLVGYLLLRPYNPRALAGRAGAVKVAIAGWLPAAALGVLGAFVLYAVVQLGLSLDADDPGLSLLLIALAAVTFVAIAQFLRAALGAVGDVLILVLLMLQLTSCGGLYPVTTTPEPFQALHPVLPMTYLVNGLRITLTGGQGERLGVAFAVLGAYLVVALIATVFVVRHKRMWTMAGLKPSVEL
;
A
#
# COMPACT_ATOMS: atom_id res chain seq x y z
N MET A 1 -36.86 33.77 -33.99
CA MET A 1 -36.99 32.49 -33.25
C MET A 1 -36.28 32.65 -31.90
N GLY A 2 -36.90 32.23 -30.78
CA GLY A 2 -36.26 32.33 -29.47
C GLY A 2 -35.10 31.35 -29.31
N VAL A 3 -34.06 31.75 -28.57
CA VAL A 3 -32.84 30.95 -28.31
C VAL A 3 -33.16 29.54 -27.80
N LEU A 4 -34.17 29.40 -26.93
CA LEU A 4 -34.65 28.11 -26.41
C LEU A 4 -35.25 27.19 -27.49
N ARG A 5 -35.95 27.76 -28.48
CA ARG A 5 -36.47 26.97 -29.61
C ARG A 5 -35.33 26.50 -30.52
N LEU A 6 -34.32 27.34 -30.75
CA LEU A 6 -33.12 26.96 -31.51
C LEU A 6 -32.35 25.84 -30.81
N ALA A 7 -32.14 25.94 -29.49
CA ALA A 7 -31.51 24.88 -28.69
C ALA A 7 -32.32 23.55 -28.74
N TRP A 8 -33.65 23.64 -28.69
CA TRP A 8 -34.52 22.47 -28.84
C TRP A 8 -34.41 21.81 -30.24
N PHE A 9 -34.20 22.61 -31.29
CA PHE A 9 -33.95 22.08 -32.63
C PHE A 9 -32.59 21.39 -32.76
N GLU A 10 -31.55 21.89 -32.09
CA GLU A 10 -30.25 21.20 -32.00
C GLU A 10 -30.38 19.85 -31.27
N LEU A 11 -31.17 19.76 -30.19
CA LEU A 11 -31.45 18.46 -29.55
C LEU A 11 -32.21 17.49 -30.46
N ARG A 12 -33.05 18.01 -31.37
CA ARG A 12 -33.75 17.21 -32.39
C ARG A 12 -32.82 16.73 -33.51
N ARG A 13 -31.57 17.23 -33.61
CA ARG A 13 -30.54 16.69 -34.52
C ARG A 13 -30.22 15.23 -34.24
N PHE A 14 -30.44 14.78 -33.00
CA PHE A 14 -30.26 13.38 -32.58
C PHE A 14 -31.44 12.48 -32.99
N ARG A 15 -32.06 12.67 -34.15
CA ARG A 15 -33.18 11.84 -34.65
C ARG A 15 -32.68 10.69 -35.52
N GLY A 16 -32.23 9.62 -34.87
CA GLY A 16 -31.90 8.32 -35.48
C GLY A 16 -31.55 7.31 -34.38
N PRO A 17 -31.50 5.98 -34.65
CA PRO A 17 -31.24 4.98 -33.60
C PRO A 17 -29.86 5.14 -32.93
N LEU A 18 -28.81 5.49 -33.68
CA LEU A 18 -27.47 5.78 -33.14
C LEU A 18 -27.34 7.17 -32.49
N PRO A 19 -27.78 8.27 -33.14
CA PRO A 19 -27.64 9.62 -32.59
C PRO A 19 -28.42 9.85 -31.28
N ARG A 20 -29.54 9.15 -31.04
CA ARG A 20 -30.30 9.25 -29.77
C ARG A 20 -29.51 8.79 -28.55
N LEU A 21 -28.55 7.89 -28.74
CA LEU A 21 -27.73 7.36 -27.64
C LEU A 21 -26.64 8.36 -27.22
N VAL A 22 -26.28 9.32 -28.06
CA VAL A 22 -25.21 10.30 -27.78
C VAL A 22 -25.47 11.14 -26.52
N PRO A 23 -26.62 11.81 -26.34
CA PRO A 23 -26.89 12.58 -25.12
C PRO A 23 -26.97 11.69 -23.87
N VAL A 24 -27.50 10.46 -24.00
CA VAL A 24 -27.54 9.49 -22.90
C VAL A 24 -26.12 9.07 -22.50
N MET A 25 -25.26 8.76 -23.46
CA MET A 25 -23.85 8.45 -23.22
C MET A 25 -23.09 9.64 -22.64
N LEU A 26 -23.37 10.86 -23.10
CA LEU A 26 -22.75 12.08 -22.57
C LEU A 26 -23.08 12.31 -21.09
N MET A 27 -24.27 11.91 -20.63
CA MET A 27 -24.66 11.94 -19.22
C MET A 27 -24.09 10.74 -18.45
N LEU A 28 -24.15 9.54 -19.03
CA LEU A 28 -23.72 8.31 -18.37
C LEU A 28 -22.21 8.25 -18.15
N VAL A 29 -21.38 8.73 -19.07
CA VAL A 29 -19.93 8.62 -18.98
C VAL A 29 -19.36 9.34 -17.73
N PRO A 30 -19.66 10.63 -17.47
CA PRO A 30 -19.22 11.30 -16.24
C PRO A 30 -19.83 10.69 -14.97
N THR A 31 -21.10 10.25 -15.02
CA THR A 31 -21.76 9.62 -13.87
C THR A 31 -21.13 8.26 -13.54
N LEU A 32 -20.85 7.43 -14.55
CA LEU A 32 -20.20 6.14 -14.39
C LEU A 32 -18.80 6.33 -13.83
N TYR A 33 -18.03 7.29 -14.34
CA TYR A 33 -16.72 7.64 -13.79
C TYR A 33 -16.80 8.01 -12.32
N GLY A 34 -17.63 9.00 -11.99
CA GLY A 34 -17.77 9.49 -10.63
C GLY A 34 -18.26 8.39 -9.67
N ALA A 35 -19.25 7.60 -10.11
CA ALA A 35 -19.78 6.50 -9.31
C ALA A 35 -18.76 5.39 -9.08
N LEU A 36 -18.05 4.92 -10.12
CA LEU A 36 -17.01 3.89 -9.97
C LEU A 36 -15.85 4.38 -9.11
N TYR A 37 -15.41 5.62 -9.30
CA TYR A 37 -14.31 6.19 -8.52
C TYR A 37 -14.68 6.35 -7.05
N LEU A 38 -15.86 6.91 -6.76
CA LEU A 38 -16.36 7.06 -5.40
C LEU A 38 -16.56 5.69 -4.75
N TRP A 39 -17.18 4.74 -5.46
CA TRP A 39 -17.39 3.39 -4.94
C TRP A 39 -16.09 2.66 -4.63
N SER A 40 -15.09 2.79 -5.50
CA SER A 40 -13.79 2.15 -5.31
C SER A 40 -12.97 2.75 -4.17
N ASN A 41 -13.14 4.04 -3.86
CA ASN A 41 -12.31 4.78 -2.92
C ASN A 41 -13.09 5.32 -1.71
N TRP A 42 -14.32 4.86 -1.47
CA TRP A 42 -15.19 5.40 -0.42
C TRP A 42 -14.60 5.23 0.98
N ASP A 43 -14.04 4.05 1.24
CA ASP A 43 -13.45 3.71 2.54
C ASP A 43 -12.31 2.68 2.40
N PRO A 44 -11.11 3.11 1.93
CA PRO A 44 -9.97 2.22 1.81
C PRO A 44 -9.41 1.79 3.17
N TYR A 45 -9.58 2.61 4.22
CA TYR A 45 -9.07 2.34 5.56
C TYR A 45 -9.98 1.41 6.39
N GLY A 46 -11.29 1.38 6.12
CA GLY A 46 -12.18 0.35 6.69
C GLY A 46 -11.93 -1.07 6.14
N ARG A 47 -11.14 -1.18 5.06
CA ARG A 47 -10.81 -2.45 4.39
C ARG A 47 -9.39 -2.94 4.65
N LEU A 48 -8.70 -2.38 5.64
CA LEU A 48 -7.34 -2.82 6.00
C LEU A 48 -7.27 -4.31 6.37
N HIS A 49 -8.37 -4.89 6.86
CA HIS A 49 -8.48 -6.33 7.17
C HIS A 49 -8.26 -7.25 5.96
N GLN A 50 -8.21 -6.71 4.74
CA GLN A 50 -7.92 -7.45 3.50
C GLN A 50 -6.47 -7.29 3.05
N VAL A 51 -5.73 -6.32 3.62
CA VAL A 51 -4.35 -5.97 3.28
C VAL A 51 -3.42 -7.00 3.91
N PRO A 52 -2.72 -7.84 3.10
CA PRO A 52 -1.82 -8.84 3.64
C PRO A 52 -0.57 -8.19 4.23
N VAL A 53 -0.23 -8.60 5.45
CA VAL A 53 0.94 -8.11 6.20
C VAL A 53 1.63 -9.30 6.83
N ALA A 54 2.95 -9.39 6.69
CA ALA A 54 3.71 -10.45 7.33
C ALA A 54 4.12 -10.05 8.75
N PHE A 55 4.06 -11.02 9.66
CA PHE A 55 4.59 -10.89 11.00
C PHE A 55 5.64 -11.98 11.25
N VAL A 56 6.85 -11.58 11.62
CA VAL A 56 7.98 -12.47 11.88
C VAL A 56 8.36 -12.32 13.34
N ASN A 57 8.43 -13.43 14.06
CA ASN A 57 8.89 -13.45 15.43
C ASN A 57 10.22 -14.22 15.53
N GLU A 58 11.32 -13.50 15.70
CA GLU A 58 12.65 -14.09 15.94
C GLU A 58 13.06 -14.03 17.43
N ASP A 59 12.18 -13.50 18.28
CA ASP A 59 12.42 -13.29 19.70
C ASP A 59 12.76 -14.59 20.43
N ARG A 60 13.62 -14.47 21.44
CA ARG A 60 13.96 -15.57 22.34
C ARG A 60 13.49 -15.21 23.75
N PRO A 61 12.63 -16.04 24.37
CA PRO A 61 12.17 -15.77 25.72
C PRO A 61 13.36 -15.81 26.69
N VAL A 62 13.27 -15.02 27.75
CA VAL A 62 14.32 -14.93 28.77
C VAL A 62 13.75 -15.09 30.16
N ASP A 63 14.51 -15.74 31.05
CA ASP A 63 14.21 -15.75 32.47
C ASP A 63 14.96 -14.60 33.15
N ALA A 64 14.22 -13.62 33.66
CA ALA A 64 14.78 -12.48 34.36
C ALA A 64 14.07 -12.28 35.70
N ARG A 65 14.86 -12.17 36.78
CA ARG A 65 14.34 -11.93 38.15
C ARG A 65 13.30 -12.97 38.61
N GLY A 66 13.49 -14.23 38.21
CA GLY A 66 12.58 -15.31 38.56
C GLY A 66 11.26 -15.33 37.78
N GLN A 67 11.11 -14.49 36.75
CA GLN A 67 9.97 -14.51 35.83
C GLN A 67 10.42 -14.91 34.43
N HIS A 68 9.62 -15.78 33.80
CA HIS A 68 9.75 -16.12 32.39
C HIS A 68 9.10 -15.02 31.55
N ILE A 69 9.88 -14.34 30.72
CA ILE A 69 9.44 -13.24 29.86
C ILE A 69 9.48 -13.72 28.42
N ASP A 70 8.29 -14.01 27.88
CA ASP A 70 8.04 -14.26 26.46
C ASP A 70 7.16 -13.13 25.90
N ALA A 71 7.79 -12.02 25.53
CA ALA A 71 7.09 -10.86 24.97
C ALA A 71 6.77 -11.05 23.49
N GLY A 72 7.68 -11.64 22.70
CA GLY A 72 7.47 -11.94 21.29
C GLY A 72 6.35 -12.96 21.08
N GLY A 73 6.30 -14.04 21.87
CA GLY A 73 5.21 -15.02 21.83
C GLY A 73 3.85 -14.41 22.17
N ARG A 74 3.78 -13.55 23.19
CA ARG A 74 2.55 -12.80 23.51
C ARG A 74 2.13 -11.86 22.39
N LEU A 75 3.07 -11.14 21.78
CA LEU A 75 2.77 -10.26 20.65
C LEU A 75 2.26 -11.08 19.45
N THR A 76 2.84 -12.25 19.20
CA THR A 76 2.38 -13.18 18.16
C THR A 76 0.93 -13.57 18.38
N GLU A 77 0.53 -13.84 19.62
CA GLU A 77 -0.85 -14.21 19.95
C GLU A 77 -1.86 -13.07 19.77
N VAL A 78 -1.47 -11.84 20.15
CA VAL A 78 -2.26 -10.63 19.92
C VAL A 78 -2.47 -10.40 18.42
N ILE A 79 -1.41 -10.52 17.63
CA ILE A 79 -1.45 -10.36 16.18
C ILE A 79 -2.35 -11.41 15.50
N ARG A 80 -2.35 -12.66 15.98
CA ARG A 80 -3.24 -13.71 15.45
C ARG A 80 -4.72 -13.40 15.62
N HIS A 81 -5.07 -12.62 16.64
CA HIS A 81 -6.45 -12.24 16.94
C HIS A 81 -6.82 -10.84 16.41
N ASP A 82 -5.85 -10.06 15.95
CA ASP A 82 -6.07 -8.74 15.37
C ASP A 82 -6.87 -8.83 14.06
N GLN A 83 -7.93 -8.02 13.97
CA GLN A 83 -8.82 -7.98 12.80
C GLN A 83 -8.56 -6.74 11.92
N ASN A 84 -7.55 -5.93 12.22
CA ASN A 84 -7.31 -4.68 11.50
C ASN A 84 -6.55 -4.92 10.21
N PHE A 85 -5.65 -5.92 10.17
CA PHE A 85 -4.93 -6.34 8.97
C PHE A 85 -5.06 -7.83 8.73
N LYS A 86 -4.81 -8.28 7.49
CA LYS A 86 -4.70 -9.70 7.17
C LYS A 86 -3.30 -10.19 7.54
N TRP A 87 -3.06 -10.37 8.83
CA TRP A 87 -1.78 -10.83 9.36
C TRP A 87 -1.46 -12.26 8.93
N LYS A 88 -0.23 -12.48 8.47
CA LYS A 88 0.32 -13.80 8.21
C LYS A 88 1.61 -13.97 9.01
N VAL A 89 1.53 -14.80 10.06
CA VAL A 89 2.71 -15.18 10.84
C VAL A 89 3.54 -16.15 10.00
N THR A 90 4.80 -15.82 9.73
CA THR A 90 5.68 -16.58 8.85
C THR A 90 7.15 -16.41 9.26
N ASP A 91 8.06 -17.17 8.68
CA ASP A 91 9.50 -16.99 8.87
C ASP A 91 10.06 -15.77 8.09
N ALA A 92 11.29 -15.36 8.44
CA ALA A 92 11.93 -14.18 7.89
C ALA A 92 12.18 -14.26 6.37
N GLU A 93 12.46 -15.46 5.85
CA GLU A 93 12.77 -15.66 4.43
C GLU A 93 11.51 -15.52 3.58
N ALA A 94 10.44 -16.22 3.96
CA ALA A 94 9.14 -16.12 3.30
C ALA A 94 8.51 -14.73 3.46
N ALA A 95 8.75 -14.04 4.58
CA ALA A 95 8.31 -12.65 4.74
C ALA A 95 9.06 -11.70 3.79
N ARG A 96 10.37 -11.90 3.62
CA ARG A 96 11.19 -11.09 2.71
C ARG A 96 10.79 -11.35 1.26
N GLU A 97 10.70 -12.61 0.84
CA GLU A 97 10.27 -12.99 -0.51
C GLU A 97 8.86 -12.44 -0.80
N GLY A 98 7.91 -12.64 0.12
CA GLY A 98 6.56 -12.11 -0.07
C GLY A 98 6.48 -10.57 -0.06
N LEU A 99 7.37 -9.87 0.65
CA LEU A 99 7.48 -8.41 0.54
C LEU A 99 8.04 -8.02 -0.83
N ASP A 100 9.12 -8.65 -1.26
CA ASP A 100 9.77 -8.35 -2.54
C ASP A 100 8.80 -8.65 -3.73
N ASP A 101 8.00 -9.72 -3.63
CA ASP A 101 6.98 -10.12 -4.62
C ASP A 101 5.73 -9.22 -4.60
N GLY A 102 5.53 -8.46 -3.53
CA GLY A 102 4.33 -7.65 -3.30
C GLY A 102 3.11 -8.42 -2.82
N ASP A 103 3.30 -9.67 -2.39
CA ASP A 103 2.29 -10.48 -1.69
C ASP A 103 1.98 -9.91 -0.30
N TYR A 104 2.99 -9.31 0.35
CA TYR A 104 2.83 -8.53 1.58
C TYR A 104 3.12 -7.06 1.31
N HIS A 105 2.33 -6.17 1.91
CA HIS A 105 2.56 -4.74 1.78
C HIS A 105 3.65 -4.24 2.72
N PHE A 106 3.77 -4.83 3.91
CA PHE A 106 4.87 -4.58 4.83
C PHE A 106 5.09 -5.79 5.75
N VAL A 107 6.26 -5.81 6.39
CA VAL A 107 6.67 -6.86 7.32
C VAL A 107 6.92 -6.24 8.68
N VAL A 108 6.38 -6.84 9.75
CA VAL A 108 6.73 -6.50 11.13
C VAL A 108 7.57 -7.64 11.71
N THR A 109 8.81 -7.35 12.07
CA THR A 109 9.75 -8.31 12.64
C THR A 109 10.03 -7.97 14.10
N VAL A 110 9.88 -8.98 14.97
CA VAL A 110 10.30 -8.96 16.36
C VAL A 110 11.74 -9.47 16.44
N PRO A 111 12.72 -8.63 16.81
CA PRO A 111 14.13 -9.04 16.91
C PRO A 111 14.39 -10.10 17.99
N PRO A 112 15.51 -10.84 17.90
CA PRO A 112 15.85 -11.93 18.84
C PRO A 112 16.12 -11.48 20.28
N ASP A 113 16.41 -10.20 20.50
CA ASP A 113 16.69 -9.60 21.80
C ASP A 113 15.49 -8.81 22.37
N PHE A 114 14.31 -8.94 21.78
CA PHE A 114 13.13 -8.15 22.16
C PHE A 114 12.69 -8.41 23.61
N SER A 115 12.49 -9.67 24.00
CA SER A 115 12.17 -10.05 25.39
C SER A 115 13.29 -9.70 26.36
N ALA A 116 14.54 -9.91 25.96
CA ALA A 116 15.72 -9.54 26.75
C ALA A 116 15.76 -8.02 27.04
N THR A 117 15.45 -7.21 26.04
CA THR A 117 15.44 -5.75 26.16
C THR A 117 14.27 -5.26 27.01
N LEU A 118 13.07 -5.83 26.84
CA LEU A 118 11.93 -5.52 27.71
C LEU A 118 12.16 -5.90 29.16
N ALA A 119 12.92 -6.97 29.44
CA ALA A 119 13.29 -7.33 30.80
C ALA A 119 14.13 -6.24 31.50
N THR A 120 14.84 -5.40 30.73
CA THR A 120 15.62 -4.27 31.27
C THR A 120 14.77 -3.09 31.71
N THR A 121 13.50 -2.99 31.31
CA THR A 121 12.62 -1.84 31.64
C THR A 121 12.47 -1.64 33.15
N ALA A 122 12.56 -2.72 33.93
CA ALA A 122 12.51 -2.67 35.39
C ALA A 122 13.91 -2.58 36.06
N SER A 123 14.98 -2.44 35.27
CA SER A 123 16.39 -2.44 35.71
C SER A 123 16.96 -1.05 35.95
N ALA A 124 18.17 -0.99 36.50
CA ALA A 124 18.90 0.26 36.74
C ALA A 124 19.29 0.98 35.43
N GLU A 125 19.30 0.27 34.29
CA GLU A 125 19.55 0.81 32.96
C GLU A 125 18.44 0.36 31.99
N PRO A 126 17.27 1.02 32.00
CA PRO A 126 16.16 0.62 31.14
C PRO A 126 16.45 0.93 29.67
N ARG A 127 16.20 -0.04 28.79
CA ARG A 127 16.33 0.11 27.34
C ARG A 127 14.98 -0.07 26.65
N GLN A 128 14.79 0.63 25.53
CA GLN A 128 13.62 0.46 24.68
C GLN A 128 13.81 -0.73 23.76
N ALA A 129 12.86 -1.65 23.79
CA ALA A 129 12.82 -2.73 22.82
C ALA A 129 12.38 -2.19 21.46
N LYS A 130 12.95 -2.74 20.40
CA LYS A 130 12.68 -2.31 19.03
C LYS A 130 11.85 -3.35 18.31
N LEU A 131 10.85 -2.90 17.56
CA LEU A 131 10.20 -3.67 16.51
C LEU A 131 10.63 -3.10 15.17
N LEU A 132 10.93 -3.97 14.21
CA LEU A 132 11.34 -3.55 12.87
C LEU A 132 10.12 -3.63 11.95
N MET A 133 9.78 -2.53 11.30
CA MET A 133 8.74 -2.49 10.27
C MET A 133 9.41 -2.22 8.92
N THR A 134 9.40 -3.21 8.04
CA THR A 134 10.02 -3.12 6.71
C THR A 134 8.95 -2.85 5.65
N LEU A 135 9.16 -1.78 4.88
CA LEU A 135 8.32 -1.31 3.77
C LEU A 135 9.07 -1.44 2.45
N ASP A 136 8.31 -1.47 1.36
CA ASP A 136 8.86 -1.36 0.01
C ASP A 136 7.92 -0.50 -0.87
N ASP A 137 8.33 0.72 -1.24
CA ASP A 137 7.49 1.58 -2.09
C ASP A 137 7.38 1.06 -3.53
N ALA A 138 8.20 0.08 -3.94
CA ALA A 138 8.02 -0.64 -5.20
C ALA A 138 6.67 -1.38 -5.26
N ASN A 139 6.09 -1.71 -4.11
CA ASN A 139 4.74 -2.28 -3.98
C ASN A 139 3.63 -1.23 -3.90
N GLY A 140 3.99 0.03 -3.70
CA GLY A 140 3.06 1.15 -3.63
C GLY A 140 3.41 2.12 -2.51
N PHE A 141 3.61 3.38 -2.88
CA PHE A 141 4.01 4.44 -1.95
C PHE A 141 3.00 4.72 -0.80
N ILE A 142 1.70 4.59 -1.05
CA ILE A 142 0.67 4.87 -0.03
C ILE A 142 0.71 3.86 1.14
N ILE A 143 1.39 2.72 0.96
CA ILE A 143 1.63 1.74 2.03
C ILE A 143 2.31 2.40 3.24
N GLY A 144 3.23 3.34 3.04
CA GLY A 144 3.88 4.05 4.16
C GLY A 144 2.90 4.77 5.09
N LYS A 145 1.78 5.27 4.57
CA LYS A 145 0.72 5.88 5.40
C LYS A 145 -0.10 4.83 6.14
N MET A 146 -0.41 3.70 5.50
CA MET A 146 -1.08 2.58 6.17
C MET A 146 -0.20 1.98 7.28
N ALA A 147 1.09 1.88 7.03
CA ALA A 147 2.09 1.42 7.98
C ALA A 147 2.19 2.36 9.20
N GLU A 148 2.07 3.68 9.02
CA GLU A 148 2.05 4.62 10.16
C GLU A 148 0.78 4.43 11.03
N VAL A 149 -0.37 4.12 10.41
CA VAL A 149 -1.59 3.75 11.15
C VAL A 149 -1.39 2.45 11.92
N ALA A 150 -0.84 1.41 11.27
CA ALA A 150 -0.52 0.14 11.91
C ALA A 150 0.46 0.30 13.08
N LYS A 151 1.52 1.09 12.86
CA LYS A 151 2.51 1.45 13.88
C LYS A 151 1.85 2.12 15.09
N THR A 152 0.99 3.11 14.85
CA THR A 152 0.27 3.81 15.93
C THR A 152 -0.60 2.84 16.73
N GLN A 153 -1.33 1.95 16.05
CA GLN A 153 -2.18 0.94 16.70
C GLN A 153 -1.36 -0.08 17.50
N LEU A 154 -0.28 -0.61 16.93
CA LEU A 154 0.64 -1.54 17.61
C LEU A 154 1.26 -0.89 18.85
N GLN A 155 1.72 0.36 18.73
CA GLN A 155 2.25 1.12 19.86
C GLN A 155 1.21 1.28 20.97
N GLN A 156 -0.05 1.55 20.63
CA GLN A 156 -1.14 1.66 21.60
C GLN A 156 -1.43 0.32 22.30
N GLN A 157 -1.52 -0.78 21.55
CA GLN A 157 -1.77 -2.13 22.11
C GLN A 157 -0.64 -2.59 23.04
N ILE A 158 0.61 -2.38 22.62
CA ILE A 158 1.79 -2.72 23.40
C ILE A 158 1.88 -1.85 24.66
N SER A 159 1.60 -0.55 24.53
CA SER A 159 1.59 0.37 25.68
C SER A 159 0.52 -0.02 26.71
N ALA A 160 -0.69 -0.38 26.28
CA ALA A 160 -1.76 -0.81 27.18
C ALA A 160 -1.41 -2.11 27.94
N THR A 161 -0.80 -3.08 27.24
CA THR A 161 -0.38 -4.36 27.82
C THR A 161 0.81 -4.20 28.79
N THR A 162 1.74 -3.32 28.44
CA THR A 162 2.95 -3.09 29.24
C THR A 162 2.64 -2.20 30.44
N GLN A 163 1.84 -1.14 30.31
CA GLN A 163 1.50 -0.25 31.42
C GLN A 163 0.71 -0.97 32.52
N SER A 164 -0.27 -1.82 32.17
CA SER A 164 -1.05 -2.58 33.17
C SER A 164 -0.17 -3.54 33.97
N THR A 165 0.73 -4.26 33.28
CA THR A 165 1.65 -5.22 33.90
C THR A 165 2.73 -4.51 34.73
N LEU A 166 3.32 -3.44 34.20
CA LEU A 166 4.42 -2.69 34.83
C LEU A 166 3.95 -1.91 36.07
N VAL A 167 2.78 -1.26 36.01
CA VAL A 167 2.23 -0.51 37.15
C VAL A 167 1.82 -1.45 38.28
N GLN A 168 1.22 -2.60 37.97
CA GLN A 168 0.88 -3.59 38.99
C GLN A 168 2.11 -4.24 39.63
N GLN A 169 3.09 -4.67 38.81
CA GLN A 169 4.26 -5.40 39.30
C GLN A 169 5.31 -4.50 39.97
N LEU A 170 5.54 -3.28 39.49
CA LEU A 170 6.57 -2.40 40.08
C LEU A 170 6.03 -1.47 41.16
N TYR A 171 4.85 -0.89 40.99
CA TYR A 171 4.36 0.13 41.94
C TYR A 171 3.36 -0.42 42.96
N GLY A 172 2.56 -1.42 42.58
CA GLY A 172 1.63 -2.09 43.50
C GLY A 172 2.35 -2.85 44.61
N GLU A 173 3.32 -3.68 44.26
CA GLU A 173 4.05 -4.53 45.22
C GLU A 173 5.16 -3.77 45.95
N THR A 174 5.92 -2.89 45.29
CA THR A 174 7.02 -2.16 45.95
C THR A 174 6.50 -1.07 46.90
N GLY A 175 5.40 -0.41 46.56
CA GLY A 175 4.78 0.60 47.43
C GLY A 175 4.16 -0.02 48.69
N THR A 176 3.48 -1.16 48.54
CA THR A 176 2.96 -1.93 49.68
C THR A 176 4.07 -2.55 50.52
N LEU A 177 5.14 -3.06 49.88
CA LEU A 177 6.31 -3.59 50.57
C LEU A 177 7.05 -2.52 51.39
N LYS A 178 7.30 -1.33 50.83
CA LYS A 178 7.91 -0.22 51.59
C LYS A 178 7.03 0.22 52.77
N ALA A 179 5.72 0.32 52.56
CA ALA A 179 4.79 0.66 53.64
C ALA A 179 4.78 -0.41 54.74
N GLN A 180 4.83 -1.70 54.38
CA GLN A 180 4.90 -2.81 55.34
C GLN A 180 6.25 -2.89 56.06
N LEU A 181 7.36 -2.64 55.36
CA LEU A 181 8.71 -2.58 55.96
C LEU A 181 8.83 -1.41 56.94
N ALA A 182 8.33 -0.22 56.56
CA ALA A 182 8.28 0.95 57.44
C ALA A 182 7.41 0.68 58.68
N GLY A 183 6.20 0.15 58.48
CA GLY A 183 5.31 -0.22 59.59
C GLY A 183 5.89 -1.29 60.52
N SER A 184 6.63 -2.26 59.95
CA SER A 184 7.34 -3.29 60.74
C SER A 184 8.53 -2.73 61.51
N ALA A 185 9.28 -1.81 60.91
CA ALA A 185 10.37 -1.12 61.58
C ALA A 185 9.86 -0.23 62.73
N ASP A 186 8.75 0.47 62.54
CA ASP A 186 8.11 1.28 63.58
C ASP A 186 7.52 0.42 64.70
N GLY A 187 6.91 -0.73 64.36
CA GLY A 187 6.47 -1.73 65.35
C GLY A 187 7.63 -2.28 66.17
N ALA A 188 8.77 -2.58 65.55
CA ALA A 188 9.97 -3.03 66.26
C ALA A 188 10.54 -1.94 67.18
N ARG A 189 10.52 -0.67 66.77
CA ARG A 189 10.90 0.48 67.62
C ARG A 189 9.96 0.68 68.79
N GLN A 190 8.65 0.59 68.57
CA GLN A 190 7.66 0.66 69.66
C GLN A 190 7.82 -0.48 70.65
N LEU A 191 8.10 -1.70 70.17
CA LEU A 191 8.38 -2.84 71.05
C LEU A 191 9.64 -2.59 71.88
N ALA A 192 10.71 -2.06 71.29
CA ALA A 192 11.93 -1.70 71.99
C ALA A 192 11.71 -0.60 73.05
N ALA A 193 10.85 0.37 72.76
CA ALA A 193 10.53 1.49 73.65
C ALA A 193 9.56 1.10 74.79
N ASN A 194 8.57 0.26 74.49
CA ASN A 194 7.51 -0.14 75.44
C ASN A 194 7.88 -1.36 76.29
N ALA A 195 8.99 -2.04 75.99
CA ALA A 195 9.41 -3.25 76.69
C ALA A 195 9.62 -3.07 78.21
N GLY A 196 9.84 -1.86 78.73
CA GLY A 196 10.02 -1.64 80.17
C GLY A 196 11.15 -2.51 80.79
N SER A 197 11.21 -2.56 82.12
CA SER A 197 12.29 -3.21 82.89
C SER A 197 12.28 -4.74 82.89
N VAL A 198 11.39 -5.40 82.11
CA VAL A 198 11.08 -6.84 82.27
C VAL A 198 10.89 -7.57 80.94
N PRO A 199 11.76 -7.30 79.95
CA PRO A 199 12.52 -8.43 79.42
C PRO A 199 14.03 -8.15 79.47
N PRO A 200 14.90 -9.17 79.42
CA PRO A 200 16.35 -9.00 79.50
C PRO A 200 16.84 -8.01 78.45
N GLU A 201 17.93 -7.28 78.75
CA GLU A 201 18.64 -6.33 77.86
C GLU A 201 18.73 -6.83 76.39
N GLN A 202 18.89 -8.15 76.23
CA GLN A 202 18.90 -8.89 74.97
C GLN A 202 17.65 -8.68 74.09
N THR A 203 16.46 -8.52 74.67
CA THR A 203 15.21 -8.32 73.92
C THR A 203 15.13 -6.90 73.36
N ARG A 204 15.59 -5.90 74.13
CA ARG A 204 15.72 -4.51 73.67
C ARG A 204 16.75 -4.41 72.55
N GLN A 205 17.90 -5.07 72.72
CA GLN A 205 18.95 -5.12 71.70
C GLN A 205 18.50 -5.86 70.44
N GLY A 206 17.80 -6.99 70.57
CA GLY A 206 17.26 -7.75 69.44
C GLY A 206 16.21 -6.96 68.64
N ALA A 207 15.30 -6.25 69.31
CA ALA A 207 14.31 -5.40 68.66
C ALA A 207 14.96 -4.19 67.95
N ALA A 208 15.98 -3.58 68.56
CA ALA A 208 16.74 -2.49 67.94
C ALA A 208 17.54 -2.99 66.71
N GLN A 209 18.18 -4.15 66.80
CA GLN A 209 18.88 -4.77 65.67
C GLN A 209 17.93 -5.14 64.53
N LEU A 210 16.72 -5.61 64.86
CA LEU A 210 15.68 -5.89 63.86
C LEU A 210 15.21 -4.60 63.18
N ALA A 211 14.94 -3.54 63.94
CA ALA A 211 14.56 -2.23 63.39
C ALA A 211 15.65 -1.66 62.47
N ASP A 212 16.93 -1.77 62.86
CA ASP A 212 18.06 -1.37 62.03
C ASP A 212 18.20 -2.24 60.78
N GLY A 213 18.00 -3.56 60.91
CA GLY A 213 18.01 -4.49 59.78
C GLY A 213 16.90 -4.18 58.77
N LEU A 214 15.69 -3.88 59.24
CA LEU A 214 14.54 -3.49 58.43
C LEU A 214 14.76 -2.12 57.76
N ALA A 215 15.36 -1.16 58.46
CA ALA A 215 15.71 0.14 57.90
C ALA A 215 16.81 0.04 56.82
N ARG A 216 17.79 -0.86 57.00
CA ARG A 216 18.79 -1.18 55.97
C ARG A 216 18.16 -1.86 54.76
N LEU A 217 17.17 -2.74 54.97
CA LEU A 217 16.42 -3.37 53.89
C LEU A 217 15.60 -2.34 53.10
N ASP A 218 14.89 -1.44 53.77
CA ASP A 218 14.13 -0.35 53.14
C ASP A 218 15.04 0.59 52.32
N ALA A 219 16.22 0.89 52.85
CA ALA A 219 17.24 1.67 52.13
C ALA A 219 17.87 0.90 50.94
N ALA A 220 17.85 -0.44 50.98
CA ALA A 220 18.31 -1.29 49.88
C ALA A 220 17.25 -1.48 48.79
N VAL A 221 15.97 -1.14 49.04
CA VAL A 221 14.94 -1.10 47.99
C VAL A 221 15.24 0.09 47.06
N PRO A 222 15.41 -0.13 45.74
CA PRO A 222 15.83 0.91 44.81
C PRO A 222 14.99 2.19 44.93
N ALA A 223 15.66 3.32 45.16
CA ALA A 223 15.02 4.63 45.06
C ALA A 223 14.69 4.94 43.59
N PRO A 224 13.64 5.73 43.30
CA PRO A 224 13.41 6.23 41.95
C PRO A 224 14.67 6.96 41.45
N PRO A 225 15.01 6.84 40.14
CA PRO A 225 16.27 7.32 39.60
C PRO A 225 16.46 8.84 39.79
N PRO A 226 17.72 9.33 39.88
CA PRO A 226 18.02 10.75 40.06
C PRO A 226 17.43 11.60 38.92
N ALA A 227 17.08 12.87 39.19
CA ALA A 227 16.28 13.74 38.32
C ALA A 227 16.79 13.92 36.87
N GLN A 228 18.08 13.70 36.60
CA GLN A 228 18.66 13.76 35.25
C GLN A 228 18.43 12.47 34.44
N SER A 229 18.48 11.29 35.08
CA SER A 229 18.12 10.01 34.48
C SER A 229 16.60 9.82 34.44
N ALA A 230 15.87 10.46 35.36
CA ALA A 230 14.42 10.40 35.44
C ALA A 230 13.71 10.78 34.12
N GLY A 231 14.27 11.69 33.31
CA GLY A 231 13.69 12.06 32.01
C GLY A 231 13.85 10.98 30.93
N ALA A 232 15.04 10.38 30.82
CA ALA A 232 15.30 9.29 29.89
C ALA A 232 14.58 8.02 30.33
N ASP A 233 14.66 7.68 31.62
CA ASP A 233 13.99 6.54 32.22
C ASP A 233 12.47 6.68 32.13
N ALA A 234 11.89 7.87 32.37
CA ALA A 234 10.46 8.10 32.19
C ALA A 234 10.02 7.94 30.72
N ARG A 235 10.89 8.26 29.75
CA ARG A 235 10.59 8.06 28.33
C ARG A 235 10.62 6.57 27.96
N VAL A 236 11.57 5.81 28.50
CA VAL A 236 11.65 4.35 28.31
C VAL A 236 10.45 3.67 29.01
N LEU A 237 10.08 4.10 30.21
CA LEU A 237 8.94 3.56 30.96
C LEU A 237 7.59 3.94 30.32
N GLY A 238 7.48 5.15 29.77
CA GLY A 238 6.27 5.64 29.09
C GLY A 238 6.07 5.04 27.69
N ALA A 239 7.16 4.67 27.02
CA ALA A 239 7.16 4.03 25.70
C ALA A 239 8.24 2.93 25.65
N PRO A 240 7.99 1.75 26.24
CA PRO A 240 8.99 0.68 26.35
C PRO A 240 9.31 0.00 25.02
N VAL A 241 8.46 0.19 24.02
CA VAL A 241 8.66 -0.32 22.66
C VAL A 241 8.63 0.81 21.65
N VAL A 242 9.62 0.83 20.77
CA VAL A 242 9.69 1.73 19.62
C VAL A 242 9.64 0.90 18.34
N ILE A 243 8.90 1.39 17.34
CA ILE A 243 8.83 0.76 16.03
C ILE A 243 9.74 1.55 15.09
N GLU A 244 10.82 0.90 14.66
CA GLU A 244 11.78 1.43 13.69
C GLU A 244 11.32 1.04 12.29
N VAL A 245 11.12 2.03 11.43
CA VAL A 245 10.62 1.85 10.07
C VAL A 245 11.79 1.89 9.10
N ARG A 246 11.94 0.84 8.30
CA ARG A 246 12.92 0.74 7.21
C ARG A 246 12.17 0.61 5.89
N ASN A 247 12.59 1.38 4.88
CA ASN A 247 12.06 1.27 3.52
C ASN A 247 13.16 0.76 2.59
N LEU A 248 12.91 -0.32 1.86
CA LEU A 248 13.89 -0.94 0.96
C LEU A 248 14.12 -0.08 -0.28
N HIS A 249 13.05 0.41 -0.90
CA HIS A 249 13.07 1.17 -2.16
C HIS A 249 12.25 2.46 -2.02
N PRO A 250 12.72 3.46 -1.26
CA PRO A 250 11.92 4.64 -0.94
C PRO A 250 11.70 5.50 -2.19
N ALA A 251 10.44 5.89 -2.46
CA ALA A 251 10.14 6.85 -3.51
C ALA A 251 10.57 8.28 -3.15
N VAL A 252 10.80 8.56 -1.86
CA VAL A 252 11.19 9.86 -1.25
C VAL A 252 10.13 10.97 -1.39
N LEU A 253 9.57 11.16 -2.58
CA LEU A 253 8.59 12.17 -2.92
C LEU A 253 7.23 11.54 -3.26
N TYR A 254 6.16 12.14 -2.74
CA TYR A 254 4.77 11.74 -3.04
C TYR A 254 4.49 11.69 -4.55
N GLY A 255 4.97 12.69 -5.31
CA GLY A 255 4.80 12.75 -6.75
C GLY A 255 5.49 11.61 -7.50
N ARG A 256 6.67 11.18 -7.04
CA ARG A 256 7.42 10.06 -7.63
C ARG A 256 6.66 8.75 -7.44
N GLY A 257 6.12 8.52 -6.23
CA GLY A 257 5.31 7.34 -5.93
C GLY A 257 4.02 7.22 -6.75
N LEU A 258 3.44 8.35 -7.18
CA LEU A 258 2.23 8.37 -8.03
C LEU A 258 2.50 8.47 -9.53
N ALA A 259 3.74 8.76 -9.95
CA ALA A 259 4.07 8.93 -11.36
C ALA A 259 3.64 7.73 -12.23
N PRO A 260 3.87 6.45 -11.85
CA PRO A 260 3.42 5.29 -12.61
C PRO A 260 1.94 5.33 -13.02
N PHE A 261 1.09 5.75 -12.07
CA PHE A 261 -0.35 5.87 -12.28
C PHE A 261 -0.65 6.92 -13.36
N PHE A 262 -0.09 8.12 -13.24
CA PHE A 262 -0.33 9.21 -14.20
C PHE A 262 0.26 8.94 -15.59
N PHE A 263 1.41 8.27 -15.69
CA PHE A 263 1.92 7.78 -16.98
C PHE A 263 0.89 6.85 -17.65
N GLY A 264 0.34 5.89 -16.92
CA GLY A 264 -0.69 4.99 -17.46
C GLY A 264 -1.93 5.71 -17.96
N ILE A 265 -2.42 6.72 -17.22
CA ILE A 265 -3.55 7.56 -17.65
C ILE A 265 -3.22 8.29 -18.94
N ALA A 266 -2.08 8.98 -18.98
CA ALA A 266 -1.69 9.79 -20.13
C ALA A 266 -1.57 8.96 -21.41
N LEU A 267 -0.98 7.76 -21.32
CA LEU A 267 -0.84 6.86 -22.47
C LEU A 267 -2.18 6.32 -22.97
N TRP A 268 -3.11 5.99 -22.08
CA TRP A 268 -4.46 5.58 -22.47
C TRP A 268 -5.26 6.73 -23.11
N VAL A 269 -5.17 7.93 -22.52
CA VAL A 269 -5.81 9.13 -23.07
C VAL A 269 -5.23 9.44 -24.45
N PHE A 270 -3.92 9.28 -24.64
CA PHE A 270 -3.30 9.41 -25.96
C PHE A 270 -3.89 8.41 -26.97
N GLY A 271 -4.04 7.13 -26.60
CA GLY A 271 -4.66 6.13 -27.47
C GLY A 271 -6.11 6.46 -27.86
N LEU A 272 -6.90 6.94 -26.89
CA LEU A 272 -8.28 7.39 -27.09
C LEU A 272 -8.34 8.59 -28.07
N VAL A 273 -7.61 9.66 -27.76
CA VAL A 273 -7.61 10.88 -28.60
C VAL A 273 -6.99 10.61 -29.97
N GLY A 274 -5.96 9.75 -30.02
CA GLY A 274 -5.28 9.34 -31.24
C GLY A 274 -6.25 8.83 -32.29
N TYR A 275 -7.20 7.96 -31.94
CA TYR A 275 -8.19 7.41 -32.90
C TYR A 275 -9.52 8.15 -32.99
N LEU A 276 -9.70 9.19 -32.18
CA LEU A 276 -10.68 10.25 -32.46
C LEU A 276 -10.22 11.11 -33.63
N LEU A 277 -8.92 11.40 -33.72
CA LEU A 277 -8.33 12.25 -34.76
C LEU A 277 -7.86 11.45 -36.00
N LEU A 278 -7.21 10.31 -35.79
CA LEU A 278 -6.68 9.44 -36.82
C LEU A 278 -7.70 8.35 -37.19
N ARG A 279 -7.59 7.84 -38.41
CA ARG A 279 -8.39 6.70 -38.85
C ARG A 279 -7.68 5.39 -38.49
N PRO A 280 -8.39 4.37 -37.96
CA PRO A 280 -7.79 3.10 -37.55
C PRO A 280 -7.20 2.28 -38.71
N TYR A 281 -7.67 2.51 -39.94
CA TYR A 281 -7.13 1.93 -41.16
C TYR A 281 -7.43 2.86 -42.35
N ASN A 282 -6.61 2.77 -43.40
CA ASN A 282 -6.80 3.57 -44.62
C ASN A 282 -7.86 2.91 -45.53
N PRO A 283 -9.00 3.56 -45.81
CA PRO A 283 -10.06 3.00 -46.66
C PRO A 283 -9.59 2.66 -48.08
N ARG A 284 -8.66 3.46 -48.63
CA ARG A 284 -8.09 3.22 -49.97
C ARG A 284 -7.25 1.94 -49.99
N ALA A 285 -6.50 1.69 -48.91
CA ALA A 285 -5.70 0.47 -48.78
C ALA A 285 -6.57 -0.78 -48.56
N LEU A 286 -7.74 -0.62 -47.92
CA LEU A 286 -8.73 -1.68 -47.73
C LEU A 286 -9.32 -2.17 -49.06
N ALA A 287 -9.62 -1.24 -49.97
CA ALA A 287 -10.12 -1.52 -51.32
C ALA A 287 -9.02 -1.98 -52.30
N GLY A 288 -7.74 -1.83 -51.92
CA GLY A 288 -6.59 -2.17 -52.74
C GLY A 288 -6.12 -3.63 -52.61
N ARG A 289 -4.99 -3.92 -53.25
CA ARG A 289 -4.35 -5.26 -53.26
C ARG A 289 -3.48 -5.55 -52.03
N ALA A 290 -3.30 -4.58 -51.13
CA ALA A 290 -2.47 -4.77 -49.94
C ALA A 290 -3.02 -5.89 -49.03
N GLY A 291 -2.13 -6.69 -48.43
CA GLY A 291 -2.53 -7.73 -47.47
C GLY A 291 -3.16 -7.13 -46.20
N ALA A 292 -4.05 -7.87 -45.53
CA ALA A 292 -4.74 -7.39 -44.32
C ALA A 292 -3.76 -6.99 -43.19
N VAL A 293 -2.65 -7.73 -43.06
CA VAL A 293 -1.56 -7.43 -42.12
C VAL A 293 -0.95 -6.05 -42.40
N LYS A 294 -0.60 -5.76 -43.66
CA LYS A 294 -0.02 -4.46 -44.05
C LYS A 294 -0.98 -3.31 -43.78
N VAL A 295 -2.28 -3.50 -44.05
CA VAL A 295 -3.31 -2.48 -43.80
C VAL A 295 -3.49 -2.20 -42.32
N ALA A 296 -3.53 -3.25 -41.48
CA ALA A 296 -3.64 -3.11 -40.03
C ALA A 296 -2.43 -2.37 -39.43
N ILE A 297 -1.21 -2.82 -39.76
CA ILE A 297 0.03 -2.20 -39.24
C ILE A 297 0.17 -0.76 -39.76
N ALA A 298 -0.15 -0.48 -41.02
CA ALA A 298 -0.07 0.89 -41.55
C ALA A 298 -1.06 1.85 -40.89
N GLY A 299 -2.21 1.37 -40.40
CA GLY A 299 -3.15 2.17 -39.61
C GLY A 299 -2.73 2.37 -38.15
N TRP A 300 -1.80 1.56 -37.66
CA TRP A 300 -1.29 1.59 -36.29
C TRP A 300 -0.04 2.46 -36.15
N LEU A 301 0.92 2.25 -37.07
CA LEU A 301 2.28 2.75 -36.97
C LEU A 301 2.38 4.27 -36.72
N PRO A 302 1.60 5.15 -37.40
CA PRO A 302 1.68 6.59 -37.15
C PRO A 302 1.25 6.97 -35.73
N ALA A 303 0.15 6.39 -35.25
CA ALA A 303 -0.34 6.62 -33.89
C ALA A 303 0.64 6.06 -32.86
N ALA A 304 1.21 4.89 -33.11
CA ALA A 304 2.20 4.26 -32.23
C ALA A 304 3.48 5.09 -32.12
N ALA A 305 4.00 5.59 -33.24
CA ALA A 305 5.20 6.44 -33.27
C ALA A 305 4.97 7.77 -32.51
N LEU A 306 3.82 8.42 -32.74
CA LEU A 306 3.44 9.61 -31.99
C LEU A 306 3.22 9.32 -30.50
N GLY A 307 2.70 8.15 -30.16
CA GLY A 307 2.49 7.71 -28.78
C GLY A 307 3.80 7.50 -28.04
N VAL A 308 4.79 6.85 -28.67
CA VAL A 308 6.14 6.70 -28.10
C VAL A 308 6.81 8.05 -27.93
N LEU A 309 6.73 8.92 -28.93
CA LEU A 309 7.28 10.27 -28.83
C LEU A 309 6.61 11.07 -27.70
N GLY A 310 5.28 11.01 -27.59
CA GLY A 310 4.53 11.63 -26.50
C GLY A 310 4.90 11.07 -25.13
N ALA A 311 5.11 9.75 -25.03
CA ALA A 311 5.58 9.10 -23.80
C ALA A 311 6.96 9.61 -23.38
N PHE A 312 7.90 9.75 -24.32
CA PHE A 312 9.23 10.27 -24.05
C PHE A 312 9.22 11.76 -23.69
N VAL A 313 8.37 12.56 -24.34
CA VAL A 313 8.17 13.96 -23.98
C VAL A 313 7.62 14.06 -22.55
N LEU A 314 6.60 13.26 -22.21
CA LEU A 314 6.06 13.21 -20.86
C LEU A 314 7.15 12.81 -19.84
N TYR A 315 7.93 11.78 -20.14
CA TYR A 315 9.04 11.35 -19.29
C TYR A 315 10.06 12.47 -19.09
N ALA A 316 10.49 13.14 -20.16
CA ALA A 316 11.42 14.25 -20.09
C ALA A 316 10.86 15.44 -19.30
N VAL A 317 9.58 15.78 -19.47
CA VAL A 317 8.93 16.86 -18.71
C VAL A 317 8.89 16.53 -17.22
N VAL A 318 8.53 15.30 -16.86
CA VAL A 318 8.49 14.89 -15.45
C VAL A 318 9.92 14.79 -14.87
N GLN A 319 10.88 14.28 -15.63
CA GLN A 319 12.29 14.21 -15.20
C GLN A 319 12.90 15.60 -14.99
N LEU A 320 12.72 16.53 -15.92
CA LEU A 320 13.32 17.86 -15.87
C LEU A 320 12.55 18.83 -14.97
N GLY A 321 11.22 18.71 -14.90
CA GLY A 321 10.37 19.62 -14.16
C GLY A 321 10.14 19.21 -12.70
N LEU A 322 10.18 17.90 -12.40
CA LEU A 322 9.84 17.35 -11.09
C LEU A 322 10.94 16.45 -10.49
N SER A 323 12.11 16.35 -11.13
CA SER A 323 13.22 15.47 -10.71
C SER A 323 12.76 14.04 -10.43
N LEU A 324 12.28 13.38 -11.49
CA LEU A 324 11.76 12.01 -11.39
C LEU A 324 12.79 11.03 -10.82
N ASP A 325 14.08 11.23 -11.11
CA ASP A 325 15.24 10.42 -10.68
C ASP A 325 14.93 8.93 -10.62
N ALA A 326 14.59 8.37 -11.79
CA ALA A 326 14.36 6.94 -11.94
C ALA A 326 15.62 6.13 -11.60
N ASP A 327 15.45 5.04 -10.86
CA ASP A 327 16.52 4.08 -10.57
C ASP A 327 17.10 3.46 -11.86
N ASP A 328 16.24 2.96 -12.74
CA ASP A 328 16.61 2.54 -14.10
C ASP A 328 15.84 3.35 -15.16
N PRO A 329 16.41 4.45 -15.66
CA PRO A 329 15.76 5.29 -16.67
C PRO A 329 15.64 4.58 -18.03
N GLY A 330 16.55 3.64 -18.34
CA GLY A 330 16.55 2.92 -19.62
C GLY A 330 15.36 1.96 -19.71
N LEU A 331 15.16 1.14 -18.67
CA LEU A 331 14.02 0.24 -18.56
C LEU A 331 12.70 1.01 -18.41
N SER A 332 12.71 2.14 -17.71
CA SER A 332 11.54 3.04 -17.64
C SER A 332 11.10 3.51 -19.02
N LEU A 333 12.04 4.02 -19.84
CA LEU A 333 11.77 4.46 -21.21
C LEU A 333 11.28 3.32 -22.10
N LEU A 334 11.91 2.13 -22.00
CA LEU A 334 11.49 0.96 -22.76
C LEU A 334 10.06 0.52 -22.40
N LEU A 335 9.73 0.51 -21.11
CA LEU A 335 8.43 0.09 -20.60
C LEU A 335 7.32 1.06 -21.02
N ILE A 336 7.53 2.38 -20.90
CA ILE A 336 6.54 3.36 -21.37
C ILE A 336 6.36 3.33 -22.89
N ALA A 337 7.44 3.07 -23.65
CA ALA A 337 7.35 2.91 -25.09
C ALA A 337 6.52 1.68 -25.45
N LEU A 338 6.78 0.53 -24.81
CA LEU A 338 6.00 -0.68 -25.00
C LEU A 338 4.52 -0.45 -24.65
N ALA A 339 4.24 0.15 -23.49
CA ALA A 339 2.87 0.43 -23.09
C ALA A 339 2.16 1.41 -24.05
N ALA A 340 2.85 2.44 -24.54
CA ALA A 340 2.30 3.37 -25.51
C ALA A 340 1.87 2.63 -26.79
N VAL A 341 2.73 1.78 -27.35
CA VAL A 341 2.41 1.03 -28.56
C VAL A 341 1.31 -0.01 -28.31
N THR A 342 1.29 -0.66 -27.14
CA THR A 342 0.25 -1.61 -26.71
C THR A 342 -1.11 -0.93 -26.56
N PHE A 343 -1.21 0.18 -25.83
CA PHE A 343 -2.49 0.87 -25.60
C PHE A 343 -3.05 1.46 -26.90
N VAL A 344 -2.19 1.98 -27.77
CA VAL A 344 -2.58 2.40 -29.12
C VAL A 344 -3.08 1.21 -29.95
N ALA A 345 -2.46 0.03 -29.85
CA ALA A 345 -2.96 -1.16 -30.57
C ALA A 345 -4.36 -1.59 -30.09
N ILE A 346 -4.59 -1.59 -28.76
CA ILE A 346 -5.91 -1.90 -28.20
C ILE A 346 -6.95 -0.87 -28.64
N ALA A 347 -6.61 0.42 -28.60
CA ALA A 347 -7.48 1.49 -29.05
C ALA A 347 -7.81 1.36 -30.55
N GLN A 348 -6.80 1.03 -31.38
CA GLN A 348 -7.00 0.77 -32.80
C GLN A 348 -7.97 -0.38 -33.02
N PHE A 349 -7.78 -1.50 -32.32
CA PHE A 349 -8.64 -2.67 -32.44
C PHE A 349 -10.09 -2.34 -32.12
N LEU A 350 -10.35 -1.71 -30.98
CA LEU A 350 -11.70 -1.36 -30.53
C LEU A 350 -12.36 -0.38 -31.51
N ARG A 351 -11.62 0.64 -31.96
CA ARG A 351 -12.09 1.58 -32.99
C ARG A 351 -12.37 0.90 -34.32
N ALA A 352 -11.47 0.02 -34.76
CA ALA A 352 -11.58 -0.69 -36.02
C ALA A 352 -12.78 -1.64 -36.02
N ALA A 353 -13.04 -2.31 -34.90
CA ALA A 353 -14.13 -3.27 -34.76
C ALA A 353 -15.50 -2.58 -34.63
N LEU A 354 -15.60 -1.55 -33.78
CA LEU A 354 -16.87 -1.03 -33.27
C LEU A 354 -17.16 0.44 -33.64
N GLY A 355 -16.23 1.12 -34.33
CA GLY A 355 -16.42 2.51 -34.75
C GLY A 355 -16.54 3.46 -33.55
N ALA A 356 -17.58 4.30 -33.54
CA ALA A 356 -17.84 5.27 -32.46
C ALA A 356 -18.13 4.59 -31.11
N VAL A 357 -18.72 3.39 -31.12
CA VAL A 357 -18.93 2.61 -29.89
C VAL A 357 -17.60 2.17 -29.28
N GLY A 358 -16.58 1.93 -30.13
CA GLY A 358 -15.23 1.60 -29.69
C GLY A 358 -14.60 2.69 -28.82
N ASP A 359 -14.83 3.97 -29.14
CA ASP A 359 -14.30 5.10 -28.34
C ASP A 359 -14.87 5.09 -26.92
N VAL A 360 -16.17 4.85 -26.81
CA VAL A 360 -16.86 4.74 -25.51
C VAL A 360 -16.30 3.58 -24.71
N LEU A 361 -16.05 2.43 -25.36
CA LEU A 361 -15.46 1.27 -24.69
C LEU A 361 -14.02 1.48 -24.25
N ILE A 362 -13.20 2.18 -25.03
CA ILE A 362 -11.84 2.58 -24.62
C ILE A 362 -11.92 3.45 -23.36
N LEU A 363 -12.86 4.40 -23.34
CA LEU A 363 -13.07 5.27 -22.19
C LEU A 363 -13.55 4.49 -20.96
N VAL A 364 -14.52 3.58 -21.10
CA VAL A 364 -14.97 2.70 -20.01
C VAL A 364 -13.82 1.82 -19.50
N LEU A 365 -13.01 1.26 -20.41
CA LEU A 365 -11.84 0.45 -20.06
C LEU A 365 -10.79 1.27 -19.31
N LEU A 366 -10.56 2.54 -19.68
CA LEU A 366 -9.72 3.46 -18.91
C LEU A 366 -10.32 3.70 -17.51
N MET A 367 -11.62 3.97 -17.41
CA MET A 367 -12.29 4.22 -16.12
C MET A 367 -12.18 3.02 -15.17
N LEU A 368 -12.34 1.79 -15.67
CA LEU A 368 -12.16 0.57 -14.88
C LEU A 368 -10.71 0.38 -14.44
N GLN A 369 -9.74 0.78 -15.27
CA GLN A 369 -8.33 0.69 -14.93
C GLN A 369 -7.91 1.68 -13.86
N LEU A 370 -8.48 2.89 -13.84
CA LEU A 370 -8.19 3.90 -12.83
C LEU A 370 -8.44 3.39 -11.40
N THR A 371 -9.48 2.58 -11.21
CA THR A 371 -9.83 2.02 -9.91
C THR A 371 -9.12 0.70 -9.63
N SER A 372 -8.92 -0.13 -10.66
CA SER A 372 -8.47 -1.52 -10.47
C SER A 372 -6.96 -1.70 -10.57
N CYS A 373 -6.19 -0.76 -11.13
CA CYS A 373 -4.74 -0.94 -11.32
C CYS A 373 -3.89 -0.82 -10.04
N GLY A 374 -4.51 -0.49 -8.90
CA GLY A 374 -3.79 -0.32 -7.62
C GLY A 374 -2.86 0.90 -7.59
N GLY A 375 -3.12 1.91 -8.43
CA GLY A 375 -2.24 3.08 -8.59
C GLY A 375 -2.19 4.01 -7.39
N LEU A 376 -3.33 4.24 -6.72
CA LEU A 376 -3.42 5.07 -5.51
C LEU A 376 -3.27 4.22 -4.25
N TYR A 377 -4.24 3.33 -4.00
CA TYR A 377 -4.24 2.41 -2.87
C TYR A 377 -3.96 0.98 -3.33
N PRO A 378 -3.49 0.09 -2.46
CA PRO A 378 -3.48 -1.34 -2.72
C PRO A 378 -4.83 -1.82 -3.24
N VAL A 379 -4.81 -2.63 -4.30
CA VAL A 379 -6.03 -3.16 -4.90
C VAL A 379 -6.87 -3.93 -3.87
N THR A 380 -6.24 -4.58 -2.89
CA THR A 380 -6.87 -5.30 -1.77
C THR A 380 -7.81 -4.43 -0.92
N THR A 381 -7.64 -3.10 -0.93
CA THR A 381 -8.56 -2.17 -0.24
C THR A 381 -9.77 -1.76 -1.09
N THR A 382 -9.86 -2.21 -2.34
CA THR A 382 -11.00 -1.90 -3.23
C THR A 382 -12.10 -2.97 -3.13
N PRO A 383 -13.34 -2.71 -3.57
CA PRO A 383 -14.37 -3.76 -3.73
C PRO A 383 -13.93 -4.95 -4.59
N GLU A 384 -14.39 -6.16 -4.25
CA GLU A 384 -14.00 -7.43 -4.90
C GLU A 384 -14.06 -7.42 -6.44
N PRO A 385 -15.05 -6.78 -7.10
CA PRO A 385 -15.07 -6.73 -8.56
C PRO A 385 -13.85 -6.05 -9.17
N PHE A 386 -13.28 -5.03 -8.51
CA PHE A 386 -12.08 -4.35 -8.96
C PHE A 386 -10.81 -5.18 -8.68
N GLN A 387 -10.79 -5.89 -7.55
CA GLN A 387 -9.73 -6.86 -7.25
C GLN A 387 -9.65 -7.97 -8.31
N ALA A 388 -10.80 -8.50 -8.74
CA ALA A 388 -10.87 -9.54 -9.77
C ALA A 388 -10.42 -9.03 -11.15
N LEU A 389 -10.63 -7.75 -11.46
CA LEU A 389 -10.20 -7.14 -12.71
C LEU A 389 -8.70 -6.81 -12.75
N HIS A 390 -8.10 -6.51 -11.61
CA HIS A 390 -6.69 -6.11 -11.49
C HIS A 390 -5.70 -6.95 -12.31
N PRO A 391 -5.66 -8.30 -12.20
CA PRO A 391 -4.68 -9.11 -12.92
C PRO A 391 -4.92 -9.14 -14.44
N VAL A 392 -6.12 -8.81 -14.92
CA VAL A 392 -6.40 -8.87 -16.35
C VAL A 392 -6.04 -7.55 -17.03
N LEU A 393 -5.95 -6.45 -16.30
CA LEU A 393 -5.86 -5.12 -16.91
C LEU A 393 -4.41 -4.74 -17.27
N PRO A 394 -4.13 -4.27 -18.50
CA PRO A 394 -2.78 -4.01 -18.95
C PRO A 394 -2.13 -2.81 -18.23
N MET A 395 -2.90 -1.82 -17.78
CA MET A 395 -2.37 -0.70 -16.98
C MET A 395 -1.81 -1.15 -15.64
N THR A 396 -2.32 -2.24 -15.04
CA THR A 396 -1.77 -2.82 -13.80
C THR A 396 -0.28 -3.14 -13.96
N TYR A 397 0.07 -3.80 -15.06
CA TYR A 397 1.44 -4.21 -15.35
C TYR A 397 2.35 -3.03 -15.66
N LEU A 398 1.84 -2.00 -16.33
CA LEU A 398 2.57 -0.75 -16.52
C LEU A 398 2.86 -0.07 -15.17
N VAL A 399 1.85 0.06 -14.31
CA VAL A 399 1.99 0.72 -13.01
C VAL A 399 2.99 -0.03 -12.13
N ASN A 400 2.85 -1.36 -12.02
CA ASN A 400 3.75 -2.18 -11.21
C ASN A 400 5.18 -2.19 -11.78
N GLY A 401 5.34 -2.32 -13.10
CA GLY A 401 6.65 -2.27 -13.74
C GLY A 401 7.33 -0.92 -13.57
N LEU A 402 6.60 0.20 -13.71
CA LEU A 402 7.16 1.53 -13.49
C LEU A 402 7.51 1.79 -12.03
N ARG A 403 6.80 1.22 -11.04
CA ARG A 403 7.25 1.31 -9.66
C ARG A 403 8.66 0.72 -9.52
N ILE A 404 8.86 -0.48 -10.05
CA ILE A 404 10.17 -1.16 -10.00
C ILE A 404 11.25 -0.35 -10.71
N THR A 405 10.98 0.18 -11.91
CA THR A 405 12.02 0.94 -12.65
C THR A 405 12.29 2.34 -12.10
N LEU A 406 11.33 2.93 -11.35
CA LEU A 406 11.49 4.25 -10.76
C LEU A 406 12.11 4.22 -9.37
N THR A 407 11.72 3.26 -8.52
CA THR A 407 12.17 3.19 -7.11
C THR A 407 13.16 2.07 -6.83
N GLY A 408 13.33 1.12 -7.75
CA GLY A 408 14.02 -0.15 -7.52
C GLY A 408 13.05 -1.27 -7.16
N GLY A 409 13.53 -2.52 -7.11
CA GLY A 409 12.73 -3.70 -6.77
C GLY A 409 13.12 -4.95 -7.56
N GLN A 410 12.31 -6.01 -7.46
CA GLN A 410 12.59 -7.27 -8.13
C GLN A 410 12.46 -7.21 -9.67
N GLY A 411 13.46 -7.75 -10.37
CA GLY A 411 13.46 -7.84 -11.83
C GLY A 411 12.45 -8.84 -12.42
N GLU A 412 12.01 -9.86 -11.68
CA GLU A 412 11.09 -10.89 -12.21
C GLU A 412 9.71 -10.32 -12.53
N ARG A 413 9.15 -9.54 -11.60
CA ARG A 413 7.87 -8.84 -11.78
C ARG A 413 7.92 -7.84 -12.93
N LEU A 414 9.08 -7.21 -13.14
CA LEU A 414 9.31 -6.36 -14.30
C LEU A 414 9.29 -7.18 -15.61
N GLY A 415 9.92 -8.36 -15.61
CA GLY A 415 9.85 -9.30 -16.74
C GLY A 415 8.42 -9.71 -17.09
N VAL A 416 7.60 -10.01 -16.08
CA VAL A 416 6.17 -10.29 -16.25
C VAL A 416 5.44 -9.10 -16.88
N ALA A 417 5.73 -7.86 -16.44
CA ALA A 417 5.12 -6.67 -17.00
C ALA A 417 5.42 -6.51 -18.51
N PHE A 418 6.68 -6.70 -18.92
CA PHE A 418 7.06 -6.70 -20.33
C PHE A 418 6.37 -7.80 -21.13
N ALA A 419 6.36 -9.03 -20.60
CA ALA A 419 5.75 -10.17 -21.26
C ALA A 419 4.24 -9.98 -21.48
N VAL A 420 3.51 -9.53 -20.46
CA VAL A 420 2.06 -9.33 -20.54
C VAL A 420 1.70 -8.16 -21.45
N LEU A 421 2.39 -7.02 -21.36
CA LEU A 421 2.16 -5.89 -22.27
C LEU A 421 2.49 -6.25 -23.72
N GLY A 422 3.55 -7.04 -23.94
CA GLY A 422 3.90 -7.59 -25.25
C GLY A 422 2.83 -8.55 -25.79
N ALA A 423 2.28 -9.42 -24.93
CA ALA A 423 1.18 -10.31 -25.30
C ALA A 423 -0.07 -9.51 -25.71
N TYR A 424 -0.45 -8.48 -24.95
CA TYR A 424 -1.55 -7.57 -25.29
C TYR A 424 -1.35 -6.90 -26.64
N LEU A 425 -0.13 -6.44 -26.93
CA LEU A 425 0.22 -5.84 -28.22
C LEU A 425 -0.02 -6.82 -29.36
N VAL A 426 0.54 -8.03 -29.26
CA VAL A 426 0.43 -9.06 -30.29
C VAL A 426 -1.03 -9.45 -30.51
N VAL A 427 -1.79 -9.69 -29.44
CA VAL A 427 -3.21 -10.05 -29.51
C VAL A 427 -4.04 -8.93 -30.15
N ALA A 428 -3.84 -7.67 -29.75
CA ALA A 428 -4.57 -6.53 -30.30
C ALA A 428 -4.28 -6.31 -31.80
N LEU A 429 -3.03 -6.47 -32.22
CA LEU A 429 -2.65 -6.38 -33.64
C LEU A 429 -3.26 -7.53 -34.45
N ILE A 430 -3.20 -8.77 -33.95
CA ILE A 430 -3.83 -9.93 -34.60
C ILE A 430 -5.35 -9.73 -34.71
N ALA A 431 -6.01 -9.29 -33.64
CA ALA A 431 -7.43 -9.02 -33.64
C ALA A 431 -7.79 -7.93 -34.67
N THR A 432 -6.98 -6.88 -34.78
CA THR A 432 -7.14 -5.84 -35.82
C THR A 432 -6.99 -6.42 -37.23
N VAL A 433 -6.03 -7.33 -37.46
CA VAL A 433 -5.88 -8.02 -38.75
C VAL A 433 -7.13 -8.83 -39.10
N PHE A 434 -7.73 -9.54 -38.14
CA PHE A 434 -8.98 -10.26 -38.36
C PHE A 434 -10.13 -9.33 -38.71
N VAL A 435 -10.28 -8.20 -38.00
CA VAL A 435 -11.30 -7.18 -38.31
C VAL A 435 -11.11 -6.63 -39.72
N VAL A 436 -9.88 -6.29 -40.10
CA VAL A 436 -9.55 -5.81 -41.45
C VAL A 436 -9.86 -6.88 -42.49
N ARG A 437 -9.50 -8.15 -42.24
CA ARG A 437 -9.80 -9.26 -43.16
C ARG A 437 -11.31 -9.44 -43.34
N HIS A 438 -12.08 -9.37 -42.27
CA HIS A 438 -13.54 -9.50 -42.33
C HIS A 438 -14.16 -8.34 -43.12
N LYS A 439 -13.72 -7.09 -42.88
CA LYS A 439 -14.17 -5.91 -43.61
C LYS A 439 -13.79 -5.87 -45.09
N ARG A 440 -12.87 -6.75 -45.54
CA ARG A 440 -12.55 -6.92 -46.97
C ARG A 440 -13.45 -7.90 -47.69
N MET A 441 -14.27 -8.69 -46.98
CA MET A 441 -15.28 -9.53 -47.60
C MET A 441 -16.53 -8.67 -47.82
N TRP A 442 -16.69 -8.13 -49.03
CA TRP A 442 -17.81 -7.26 -49.38
C TRP A 442 -19.10 -8.09 -49.37
N THR A 443 -20.00 -7.78 -48.45
CA THR A 443 -21.34 -8.39 -48.42
C THR A 443 -22.25 -7.65 -49.40
N MET A 444 -23.26 -8.35 -49.95
CA MET A 444 -24.25 -7.77 -50.88
C MET A 444 -24.95 -6.51 -50.34
N ALA A 445 -25.05 -6.37 -49.02
CA ALA A 445 -25.58 -5.18 -48.36
C ALA A 445 -24.69 -3.93 -48.53
N GLY A 446 -23.37 -4.09 -48.71
CA GLY A 446 -22.42 -2.99 -48.96
C GLY A 446 -22.32 -2.54 -50.42
N LEU A 447 -22.96 -3.28 -51.34
CA LEU A 447 -22.97 -2.97 -52.78
C LEU A 447 -24.17 -2.13 -53.23
N LYS A 448 -25.17 -1.94 -52.36
CA LYS A 448 -26.29 -1.02 -52.63
C LYS A 448 -26.00 0.33 -51.98
N PRO A 449 -25.73 1.40 -52.76
CA PRO A 449 -25.79 2.73 -52.19
C PRO A 449 -27.23 2.94 -51.71
N SER A 450 -27.41 3.37 -50.47
CA SER A 450 -28.68 3.90 -50.01
C SER A 450 -28.98 5.12 -50.88
N VAL A 451 -29.82 4.94 -51.89
CA VAL A 451 -30.40 6.04 -52.64
C VAL A 451 -31.32 6.77 -51.66
N GLU A 452 -30.76 7.74 -50.95
CA GLU A 452 -31.55 8.76 -50.26
C GLU A 452 -32.08 9.68 -51.36
N LEU A 453 -33.36 9.51 -51.68
CA LEU A 453 -34.16 10.42 -52.49
C LEU A 453 -34.59 11.63 -51.65
#